data_AF-A0A433WZU0-F1
#
_entry.id   AF-A0A433WZU0-F1
#
_cell.length_a   1.000
_cell.length_b   1.000
_cell.length_c   1.000
_cell.angle_alpha   90.00
_cell.angle_beta   90.00
_cell.angle_gamma   90.00
#
_symmetry.space_group_name_H-M   'P 1'
#
loop_
_entity.id
_entity.type
_entity.pdbx_description
1 polymer ?
#
loop_
_entity_poly.entity_id
_entity_poly.type
_entity_poly.pdbx_seq_one_letter_code
_entity_poly.pdbx_strand_id
1 'polypeptide(L)'
;MSAASFSSMKLGIKPGPGVIDLFIDPVGNGRGRIAIDRTPATPLLVALCSDRRAASDDVAPEMQTAPAGTQAPLFSRRGWVGDVLLEDGQRFGSRLWLLSRGRASEATRVAALDYANEAVASIVDYHGIEVDIDAAWYDKKPGILIITAQALGLSVNAPVTTL
;
A
#
# COMPACT_ATOMS: atom_id res chain seq x y z
N MET A 1 -11.46 5.61 -24.28
CA MET A 1 -11.99 5.68 -22.90
C MET A 1 -12.78 4.42 -22.64
N SER A 2 -12.22 3.46 -21.91
CA SER A 2 -12.93 2.23 -21.51
C SER A 2 -13.59 2.47 -20.15
N ALA A 3 -14.91 2.50 -20.10
CA ALA A 3 -15.65 2.60 -18.85
C ALA A 3 -15.77 1.21 -18.21
N ALA A 4 -15.22 1.02 -17.02
CA ALA A 4 -15.55 -0.13 -16.19
C ALA A 4 -16.96 0.07 -15.63
N SER A 5 -17.90 -0.80 -16.01
CA SER A 5 -19.25 -0.81 -15.45
C SER A 5 -19.28 -1.64 -14.18
N PHE A 6 -19.78 -1.06 -13.08
CA PHE A 6 -19.86 -1.69 -11.76
C PHE A 6 -21.31 -2.06 -11.40
N SER A 7 -21.48 -3.09 -10.57
CA SER A 7 -22.76 -3.47 -9.94
C SER A 7 -22.51 -3.97 -8.52
N SER A 8 -23.54 -3.90 -7.66
CA SER A 8 -23.44 -3.97 -6.19
C SER A 8 -22.91 -5.31 -5.65
N MET A 9 -21.79 -5.28 -4.94
CA MET A 9 -21.34 -6.39 -4.08
C MET A 9 -22.07 -6.32 -2.72
N LYS A 10 -22.47 -7.47 -2.18
CA LYS A 10 -23.04 -7.60 -0.83
C LYS A 10 -22.34 -8.73 -0.09
N LEU A 11 -21.91 -8.47 1.15
CA LEU A 11 -21.48 -9.51 2.08
C LEU A 11 -22.73 -10.15 2.69
N GLY A 12 -22.92 -11.45 2.46
CA GLY A 12 -24.01 -12.21 3.04
C GLY A 12 -23.52 -12.96 4.27
N ILE A 13 -24.19 -12.78 5.41
CA ILE A 13 -23.92 -13.57 6.62
C ILE A 13 -24.86 -14.77 6.60
N LYS A 14 -24.32 -15.99 6.64
CA LYS A 14 -25.12 -17.20 6.86
C LYS A 14 -25.16 -17.46 8.37
N PRO A 15 -26.30 -17.25 9.06
CA PRO A 15 -26.36 -17.26 10.53
C PRO A 15 -26.16 -18.64 11.17
N GLY A 16 -26.13 -19.73 10.39
CA GLY A 16 -25.86 -21.08 10.88
C GLY A 16 -24.38 -21.33 11.18
N PRO A 17 -23.49 -21.41 10.16
CA PRO A 17 -22.08 -21.74 10.36
C PRO A 17 -21.21 -20.57 10.82
N GLY A 18 -21.75 -19.35 10.98
CA GLY A 18 -20.97 -18.15 11.32
C GLY A 18 -20.00 -17.71 10.21
N VAL A 19 -20.17 -18.24 9.00
CA VAL A 19 -19.32 -17.94 7.85
C VAL A 19 -19.88 -16.73 7.11
N ILE A 20 -19.01 -15.75 6.89
CA ILE A 20 -19.23 -14.64 5.99
C ILE A 20 -18.78 -15.09 4.61
N ASP A 21 -19.69 -15.09 3.64
CA ASP A 21 -19.40 -15.49 2.27
C ASP A 21 -19.63 -14.32 1.32
N LEU A 22 -18.77 -14.22 0.31
CA LEU A 22 -18.91 -13.23 -0.75
C LEU A 22 -19.93 -13.77 -1.76
N PHE A 23 -21.16 -13.25 -1.71
CA PHE A 23 -22.16 -13.57 -2.71
C PHE A 23 -22.25 -12.45 -3.76
N ILE A 24 -22.17 -12.83 -5.04
CA ILE A 24 -22.32 -11.90 -6.16
C ILE A 24 -23.75 -11.98 -6.65
N ASP A 25 -24.52 -10.93 -6.35
CA ASP A 25 -25.93 -10.82 -6.73
C ASP A 25 -26.04 -10.72 -8.27
N PRO A 26 -26.71 -11.67 -8.95
CA PRO A 26 -26.83 -11.64 -10.39
C PRO A 26 -27.84 -10.58 -10.83
N VAL A 27 -27.37 -9.39 -11.21
CA VAL A 27 -28.24 -8.37 -11.82
C VAL A 27 -28.44 -8.68 -13.32
N GLY A 28 -29.69 -8.89 -13.74
CA GLY A 28 -30.07 -9.14 -15.14
C GLY A 28 -29.75 -10.56 -15.64
N ASN A 29 -30.79 -11.37 -15.88
CA ASN A 29 -30.74 -12.70 -16.51
C ASN A 29 -29.60 -13.63 -16.04
N GLY A 30 -29.27 -13.64 -14.74
CA GLY A 30 -28.34 -14.62 -14.17
C GLY A 30 -26.85 -14.35 -14.39
N ARG A 31 -26.43 -13.13 -14.74
CA ARG A 31 -25.01 -12.78 -14.94
C ARG A 31 -24.49 -11.89 -13.81
N GLY A 32 -24.20 -12.48 -12.65
CA GLY A 32 -23.25 -11.87 -11.73
C GLY A 32 -21.91 -11.74 -12.45
N ARG A 33 -21.38 -10.51 -12.61
CA ARG A 33 -20.13 -10.28 -13.37
C ARG A 33 -19.06 -9.77 -12.43
N ILE A 34 -18.00 -10.55 -12.28
CA ILE A 34 -16.73 -10.12 -11.70
C ILE A 34 -15.90 -9.53 -12.83
N ALA A 35 -15.40 -8.31 -12.65
CA ALA A 35 -14.30 -7.81 -13.47
C ALA A 35 -12.99 -8.21 -12.77
N ILE A 36 -12.17 -8.99 -13.45
CA ILE A 36 -10.81 -9.30 -12.97
C ILE A 36 -9.92 -8.16 -13.45
N ASP A 37 -9.35 -7.42 -12.50
CA ASP A 37 -8.24 -6.52 -12.79
C ASP A 37 -7.03 -7.37 -13.19
N ARG A 38 -6.59 -7.23 -14.45
CA ARG A 38 -5.41 -7.92 -14.97
C ARG A 38 -4.17 -7.01 -14.96
N THR A 39 -4.29 -5.83 -14.38
CA THR A 39 -3.22 -4.85 -14.31
C THR A 39 -2.50 -4.92 -12.96
N PRO A 40 -1.25 -4.46 -12.89
CA PRO A 40 -0.55 -4.32 -11.61
C PRO A 40 -1.06 -3.13 -10.78
N ALA A 41 -2.11 -2.40 -11.20
CA ALA A 41 -2.56 -1.18 -10.52
C ALA A 41 -2.95 -1.44 -9.05
N THR A 42 -3.77 -2.46 -8.81
CA THR A 42 -4.21 -2.83 -7.45
C THR A 42 -3.03 -3.22 -6.55
N PRO A 43 -2.14 -4.17 -6.94
CA PRO A 43 -1.00 -4.52 -6.09
C PRO A 43 -0.03 -3.34 -5.89
N LEU A 44 0.22 -2.50 -6.91
CA LEU A 44 1.05 -1.29 -6.76
C LEU A 44 0.45 -0.29 -5.77
N LEU A 45 -0.86 -0.07 -5.80
CA LEU A 45 -1.56 0.77 -4.83
C LEU A 45 -1.39 0.25 -3.41
N VAL A 46 -1.57 -1.06 -3.19
CA VAL A 46 -1.42 -1.65 -1.87
C VAL A 46 0.03 -1.58 -1.41
N ALA A 47 1.00 -1.89 -2.29
CA ALA A 47 2.43 -1.83 -1.98
C ALA A 47 2.91 -0.42 -1.60
N LEU A 48 2.49 0.62 -2.32
CA LEU A 48 2.96 1.98 -2.03
C LEU A 48 2.18 2.65 -0.90
N CYS A 49 0.88 2.42 -0.82
CA CYS A 49 -0.03 3.18 0.05
C CYS A 49 -0.41 2.45 1.35
N SER A 50 0.11 1.24 1.60
CA SER A 50 -0.02 0.56 2.89
C SER A 50 1.29 0.64 3.66
N ASP A 51 1.20 0.67 4.99
CA ASP A 51 2.38 0.70 5.84
C ASP A 51 2.99 -0.70 5.96
N ARG A 52 4.28 -0.84 5.60
CA ARG A 52 5.07 -2.05 5.88
C ARG A 52 5.69 -1.97 7.26
N ARG A 53 5.71 -3.13 7.94
CA ARG A 53 6.37 -3.29 9.25
C ARG A 53 7.85 -2.97 9.17
N ALA A 54 8.24 -1.93 9.90
CA ALA A 54 9.63 -1.54 10.12
C ALA A 54 10.50 -2.75 10.53
N ALA A 55 11.73 -2.76 10.02
CA ALA A 55 12.76 -3.72 10.38
C ALA A 55 13.20 -3.51 11.84
N SER A 56 14.00 -4.43 12.37
CA SER A 56 14.42 -4.39 13.78
C SER A 56 15.34 -3.21 14.11
N ASP A 57 16.10 -2.76 13.12
CA ASP A 57 17.07 -1.67 13.13
C ASP A 57 16.48 -0.31 12.70
N ASP A 58 15.32 -0.31 12.03
CA ASP A 58 14.62 0.91 11.66
C ASP A 58 14.23 1.74 12.90
N VAL A 59 14.57 3.04 12.85
CA VAL A 59 14.14 4.04 13.83
C VAL A 59 12.72 4.47 13.50
N ALA A 60 11.77 4.04 14.33
CA ALA A 60 10.38 4.47 14.20
C ALA A 60 10.22 5.93 14.67
N PRO A 61 9.46 6.77 13.94
CA PRO A 61 9.06 8.08 14.44
C PRO A 61 8.37 7.97 15.81
N GLU A 62 8.62 8.94 16.69
CA GLU A 62 8.00 8.98 18.01
C GLU A 62 6.47 9.02 17.86
N MET A 63 5.80 7.98 18.36
CA MET A 63 4.35 7.90 18.34
C MET A 63 3.81 8.89 19.36
N GLN A 64 3.03 9.89 18.91
CA GLN A 64 2.44 10.94 19.77
C GLN A 64 1.55 10.41 20.91
N THR A 65 1.25 9.11 20.93
CA THR A 65 0.34 8.50 21.89
C THR A 65 1.02 7.80 23.06
N ALA A 66 2.34 7.61 23.04
CA ALA A 66 3.07 7.03 24.17
C ALA A 66 3.84 8.11 24.95
N PRO A 67 3.66 8.21 26.28
CA PRO A 67 4.52 9.03 27.11
C PRO A 67 5.99 8.59 27.02
N ALA A 68 6.91 9.56 27.04
CA ALA A 68 8.34 9.28 27.05
C ALA A 68 8.71 8.33 28.21
N GLY A 69 9.49 7.29 27.91
CA GLY A 69 9.91 6.27 28.88
C GLY A 69 8.92 5.10 29.08
N THR A 70 7.82 5.06 28.33
CA THR A 70 6.89 3.91 28.33
C THR A 70 7.21 2.93 27.20
N GLN A 71 6.76 1.67 27.34
CA GLN A 71 6.91 0.68 26.29
C GLN A 71 6.27 1.19 24.99
N ALA A 72 6.97 0.96 23.87
CA ALA A 72 6.48 1.34 22.56
C ALA A 72 5.07 0.75 22.34
N PRO A 73 4.09 1.53 21.86
CA PRO A 73 2.74 1.04 21.64
C PRO A 73 2.73 -0.20 20.75
N LEU A 74 1.69 -1.05 20.86
CA LEU A 74 1.49 -2.22 20.00
C LEU A 74 1.63 -1.91 18.48
N PHE A 75 1.33 -0.68 18.08
CA PHE A 75 1.38 -0.18 16.70
C PHE A 75 2.60 0.70 16.36
N SER A 76 3.65 0.64 17.19
CA SER A 76 4.87 1.46 17.03
C SER A 76 5.70 1.14 15.79
N ARG A 77 5.55 -0.06 15.23
CA ARG A 77 6.19 -0.51 13.98
C ARG A 77 5.10 -0.87 12.98
N ARG A 78 4.54 0.14 12.32
CA ARG A 78 3.30 0.02 11.52
C ARG A 78 3.39 -1.06 10.45
N GLY A 79 2.33 -1.84 10.22
CA GLY A 79 2.29 -2.95 9.26
C GLY A 79 0.93 -3.06 8.55
N TRP A 80 0.85 -3.92 7.54
CA TRP A 80 -0.36 -4.10 6.74
C TRP A 80 -1.18 -5.25 7.29
N VAL A 81 -2.50 -5.05 7.42
CA VAL A 81 -3.41 -6.09 7.95
C VAL A 81 -3.40 -7.36 7.10
N GLY A 82 -3.14 -7.24 5.80
CA GLY A 82 -3.07 -8.38 4.88
C GLY A 82 -1.84 -9.26 5.07
N ASP A 83 -0.85 -8.86 5.88
CA ASP A 83 0.32 -9.69 6.21
C ASP A 83 -0.11 -11.03 6.85
N VAL A 84 -1.29 -11.09 7.48
CA VAL A 84 -1.87 -12.33 8.04
C VAL A 84 -2.21 -13.38 6.97
N LEU A 85 -2.34 -12.96 5.71
CA LEU A 85 -2.67 -13.83 4.58
C LEU A 85 -1.42 -14.23 3.78
N LEU A 86 -0.24 -13.72 4.15
CA LEU A 86 1.01 -14.00 3.47
C LEU A 86 1.76 -15.16 4.14
N GLU A 87 2.74 -15.69 3.42
CA GLU A 87 3.66 -16.69 3.98
C GLU A 87 4.49 -16.08 5.13
N ASP A 88 4.91 -16.93 6.06
CA ASP A 88 5.68 -16.51 7.22
C ASP A 88 6.92 -15.68 6.82
N GLY A 89 6.99 -14.46 7.35
CA GLY A 89 8.10 -13.53 7.10
C GLY A 89 7.90 -12.60 5.90
N GLN A 90 6.91 -12.82 5.05
CA GLN A 90 6.54 -11.86 4.00
C GLN A 90 5.82 -10.66 4.61
N ARG A 91 6.09 -9.48 4.05
CA ARG A 91 5.49 -8.21 4.48
C ARG A 91 5.22 -7.36 3.26
N PHE A 92 4.00 -6.88 3.13
CA PHE A 92 3.62 -6.01 2.03
C PHE A 92 3.48 -4.56 2.51
N GLY A 93 3.36 -3.64 1.55
CA GLY A 93 3.38 -2.20 1.81
C GLY A 93 4.78 -1.58 1.71
N SER A 94 4.87 -0.31 2.09
CA SER A 94 6.10 0.49 2.02
C SER A 94 6.51 1.03 3.39
N ARG A 95 7.82 1.27 3.55
CA ARG A 95 8.38 1.93 4.73
C ARG A 95 8.38 3.46 4.62
N LEU A 96 7.66 4.03 3.65
CA LEU A 96 7.58 5.47 3.40
C LEU A 96 7.09 6.26 4.62
N TRP A 97 6.25 5.65 5.46
CA TRP A 97 5.77 6.26 6.71
C TRP A 97 6.90 6.57 7.71
N LEU A 98 8.05 5.90 7.64
CA LEU A 98 9.22 6.21 8.47
C LEU A 98 9.82 7.58 8.13
N LEU A 99 9.62 8.05 6.91
CA LEU A 99 10.07 9.36 6.44
C LEU A 99 9.10 10.48 6.82
N SER A 100 7.97 10.12 7.44
CA SER A 100 7.02 11.10 7.95
C SER A 100 7.72 12.01 8.94
N ARG A 101 7.62 13.31 8.69
CA ARG A 101 8.32 14.36 9.46
C ARG A 101 9.86 14.31 9.41
N GLY A 102 10.44 13.62 8.44
CA GLY A 102 11.87 13.77 8.12
C GLY A 102 12.15 15.16 7.55
N ARG A 103 13.42 15.58 7.52
CA ARG A 103 13.82 16.83 6.86
C ARG A 103 13.69 16.70 5.35
N ALA A 104 13.05 17.66 4.68
CA ALA A 104 13.09 17.74 3.22
C ALA A 104 14.54 17.83 2.71
N SER A 105 15.07 16.73 2.18
CA SER A 105 16.47 16.57 1.79
C SER A 105 16.63 15.51 0.72
N GLU A 106 17.75 15.56 -0.01
CA GLU A 106 18.07 14.54 -1.01
C GLU A 106 18.20 13.15 -0.39
N ALA A 107 18.74 13.05 0.83
CA ALA A 107 18.81 11.79 1.57
C ALA A 107 17.41 11.18 1.81
N THR A 108 16.42 12.01 2.14
CA THR A 108 15.02 11.56 2.28
C THR A 108 14.42 11.11 0.96
N ARG A 109 14.74 11.79 -0.14
CA ARG A 109 14.29 11.40 -1.49
C ARG A 109 14.85 10.03 -1.90
N VAL A 110 16.15 9.82 -1.69
CA VAL A 110 16.83 8.54 -1.98
C VAL A 110 16.27 7.43 -1.10
N ALA A 111 16.13 7.64 0.21
CA ALA A 111 15.54 6.65 1.11
C ALA A 111 14.09 6.29 0.71
N ALA A 112 13.31 7.26 0.24
CA ALA A 112 11.96 7.00 -0.25
C ALA A 112 11.96 6.13 -1.51
N LEU A 113 12.90 6.38 -2.42
CA LEU A 113 13.12 5.56 -3.61
C LEU A 113 13.45 4.11 -3.22
N ASP A 114 14.36 3.91 -2.27
CA ASP A 114 14.74 2.58 -1.79
C ASP A 114 13.55 1.83 -1.16
N TYR A 115 12.76 2.51 -0.32
CA TYR A 115 11.56 1.93 0.29
C TYR A 115 10.46 1.61 -0.73
N ALA A 116 10.33 2.43 -1.78
CA ALA A 116 9.37 2.19 -2.85
C ALA A 116 9.80 1.01 -3.74
N ASN A 117 11.09 0.92 -4.09
CA ASN A 117 11.65 -0.21 -4.82
C ASN A 117 11.47 -1.52 -4.05
N GLU A 118 11.75 -1.54 -2.75
CA GLU A 118 11.51 -2.71 -1.90
C GLU A 118 10.03 -3.12 -1.89
N ALA A 119 9.13 -2.14 -1.82
CA ALA A 119 7.69 -2.39 -1.77
C ALA A 119 7.16 -3.06 -3.05
N VAL A 120 7.72 -2.72 -4.22
CA VAL A 120 7.27 -3.26 -5.51
C VAL A 120 8.01 -4.51 -5.98
N ALA A 121 9.13 -4.87 -5.33
CA ALA A 121 9.99 -5.97 -5.77
C ALA A 121 9.24 -7.30 -5.97
N SER A 122 8.37 -7.69 -5.02
CA SER A 122 7.61 -8.93 -5.16
C SER A 122 6.55 -8.88 -6.28
N ILE A 123 6.10 -7.68 -6.67
CA ILE A 123 5.17 -7.47 -7.79
C ILE A 123 5.92 -7.67 -9.11
N VAL A 124 7.11 -7.08 -9.21
CA VAL A 124 8.03 -7.26 -10.35
C VAL A 124 8.31 -8.75 -10.56
N ASP A 125 8.71 -9.45 -9.49
CA ASP A 125 9.05 -10.88 -9.53
C ASP A 125 7.83 -11.75 -9.90
N TYR A 126 6.67 -11.50 -9.30
CA TYR A 126 5.47 -12.30 -9.53
C TYR A 126 4.90 -12.11 -10.94
N HIS A 127 4.86 -10.87 -11.43
CA HIS A 127 4.26 -10.56 -12.73
C HIS A 127 5.26 -10.65 -13.90
N GLY A 128 6.58 -10.67 -13.62
CA GLY A 128 7.61 -10.62 -14.65
C GLY A 128 7.58 -9.31 -15.45
N ILE A 129 7.33 -8.19 -14.76
CA ILE A 129 7.21 -6.86 -15.36
C ILE A 129 8.27 -5.91 -14.80
N GLU A 130 8.63 -4.89 -15.56
CA GLU A 130 9.41 -3.77 -15.05
C GLU A 130 8.48 -2.72 -14.41
N VAL A 131 8.92 -2.14 -13.30
CA VAL A 131 8.24 -1.05 -12.60
C VAL A 131 9.23 0.08 -12.40
N ASP A 132 9.02 1.19 -13.09
CA ASP A 132 9.83 2.39 -12.94
C ASP A 132 9.36 3.18 -11.73
N ILE A 133 10.26 3.45 -10.78
CA ILE A 133 9.97 4.26 -9.60
C ILE A 133 10.68 5.60 -9.73
N ASP A 134 9.94 6.68 -9.55
CA ASP A 134 10.48 8.04 -9.39
C ASP A 134 10.05 8.66 -8.05
N ALA A 135 10.86 9.59 -7.56
CA ALA A 135 10.62 10.33 -6.33
C ALA A 135 10.93 11.81 -6.55
N ALA A 136 9.90 12.65 -6.55
CA ALA A 136 9.99 14.08 -6.85
C ALA A 136 9.33 14.95 -5.77
N TRP A 137 9.98 16.05 -5.41
CA TRP A 137 9.40 17.04 -4.50
C TRP A 137 8.26 17.78 -5.19
N TYR A 138 7.19 18.05 -4.44
CA TYR A 138 6.03 18.75 -4.98
C TYR A 138 6.24 20.26 -4.95
N ASP A 139 6.47 20.86 -6.12
CA ASP A 139 6.83 22.28 -6.26
C ASP A 139 5.79 23.25 -5.66
N LYS A 140 4.51 22.86 -5.63
CA LYS A 140 3.43 23.75 -5.17
C LYS A 140 3.28 23.80 -3.64
N LYS A 141 3.82 22.83 -2.91
CA LYS A 141 3.73 22.80 -1.45
C LYS A 141 4.98 22.13 -0.85
N PRO A 142 5.76 22.85 -0.03
CA PRO A 142 6.95 22.29 0.60
C PRO A 142 6.57 21.13 1.53
N GLY A 143 7.53 20.21 1.71
CA GLY A 143 7.36 19.07 2.60
C GLY A 143 6.46 17.96 2.04
N ILE A 144 6.19 17.95 0.73
CA ILE A 144 5.50 16.82 0.08
C ILE A 144 6.44 16.22 -0.95
N LEU A 145 6.75 14.94 -0.77
CA LEU A 145 7.44 14.11 -1.75
C LEU A 145 6.40 13.20 -2.43
N ILE A 146 6.42 13.12 -3.75
CA ILE A 146 5.55 12.24 -4.53
C ILE A 146 6.39 11.08 -5.03
N ILE A 147 5.98 9.87 -4.67
CA ILE A 147 6.49 8.63 -5.26
C ILE A 147 5.57 8.25 -6.41
N THR A 148 6.16 7.98 -7.57
CA THR A 148 5.44 7.57 -8.77
C THR A 148 5.96 6.21 -9.23
N ALA A 149 5.09 5.20 -9.27
CA ALA A 149 5.37 3.92 -9.90
C ALA A 149 4.69 3.85 -11.26
N GLN A 150 5.43 3.45 -12.29
CA GLN A 150 4.95 3.30 -13.65
C GLN A 150 5.19 1.88 -14.15
N ALA A 151 4.15 1.26 -14.69
CA ALA A 151 4.24 -0.08 -15.26
C ALA A 151 3.12 -0.28 -16.29
N LEU A 152 3.46 -0.85 -17.45
CA LEU A 152 2.48 -1.19 -18.50
C LEU A 152 1.52 -0.04 -18.89
N GLY A 153 2.03 1.19 -18.92
CA GLY A 153 1.24 2.39 -19.26
C GLY A 153 0.34 2.90 -18.13
N LEU A 154 0.46 2.35 -16.93
CA LEU A 154 -0.23 2.80 -15.71
C LEU A 154 0.72 3.60 -14.84
N SER A 155 0.16 4.48 -14.02
CA SER A 155 0.89 5.28 -13.05
C SER A 155 0.15 5.30 -11.72
N VAL A 156 0.85 4.97 -10.63
CA VAL A 156 0.35 5.03 -9.26
C VAL A 156 1.21 6.03 -8.48
N ASN A 157 0.55 6.94 -7.76
CA ASN A 157 1.22 7.97 -6.98
C ASN A 157 0.95 7.78 -5.48
N ALA A 158 2.00 7.87 -4.67
CA ALA A 158 1.93 7.85 -3.21
C ALA A 158 2.60 9.11 -2.64
N PRO A 159 1.84 9.99 -1.96
CA PRO A 159 2.40 11.18 -1.33
C PRO A 159 3.01 10.84 0.04
N VAL A 160 4.16 11.42 0.34
CA VAL A 160 4.85 11.36 1.63
C VAL A 160 4.97 12.78 2.18
N THR A 161 4.52 12.97 3.42
CA THR A 161 4.59 14.29 4.10
C THR A 161 5.83 14.36 5.00
N THR A 162 6.73 15.28 4.72
CA THR A 162 7.94 15.58 5.48
C THR A 162 7.80 16.91 6.22
N LEU A 163 8.77 17.26 7.08
CA LEU A 163 8.88 18.60 7.69
C LEU A 163 9.46 19.61 6.70
#